data_AF-A0A822IVK2-F1
#
_entry.id   AF-A0A822IVK2-F1
#
_cell.length_a   1.000
_cell.length_b   1.000
_cell.length_c   1.000
_cell.angle_alpha   90.00
_cell.angle_beta   90.00
_cell.angle_gamma   90.00
#
_symmetry.space_group_name_H-M   'P 1'
#
loop_
_entity.id
_entity.type
_entity.pdbx_description
1 polymer ?
#
loop_
_entity_poly.entity_id
_entity_poly.type
_entity_poly.pdbx_seq_one_letter_code
_entity_poly.pdbx_strand_id
1 'polypeptide(L)'
;MLNYGKSPFLECSSRGDKRFSAFYARINGRSIEEQYQAAKVFTDGSTGLHWRKAKGRKATNAAECAALYERLWRQYISEHPELLDVLKKASGLSDMFARPGSVNQAATLWKIRCEQVVPITC
;
A
#
# COMPACT_ATOMS: atom_id res chain seq x y z
N MET A 1 8.51 5.71 10.58
CA MET A 1 7.26 5.08 11.03
C MET A 1 6.13 6.07 10.93
N LEU A 2 5.04 5.69 10.26
CA LEU A 2 3.77 6.41 10.30
C LEU A 2 2.70 5.50 10.90
N ASN A 3 1.79 6.10 11.66
CA ASN A 3 0.71 5.41 12.37
C ASN A 3 -0.64 6.04 12.01
N TYR A 4 -1.67 5.22 11.92
CA TYR A 4 -3.05 5.62 11.63
C TYR A 4 -3.99 4.94 12.62
N GLY A 5 -4.96 5.66 13.18
CA GLY A 5 -5.86 5.14 14.22
C GLY A 5 -5.25 5.21 15.63
N LYS A 6 -5.54 4.22 16.47
CA LYS A 6 -5.11 4.15 17.88
C LYS A 6 -4.33 2.86 18.16
N SER A 7 -3.41 2.92 19.13
CA SER A 7 -2.69 1.75 19.64
C SER A 7 -3.66 0.70 20.24
N PRO A 8 -3.39 -0.62 20.10
CA PRO A 8 -2.24 -1.25 19.43
C PRO A 8 -2.33 -1.17 17.90
N PHE A 9 -1.17 -0.99 17.26
CA PHE A 9 -1.07 -0.89 15.80
C PHE A 9 -0.77 -2.25 15.17
N LEU A 10 -1.51 -2.60 14.11
CA LEU A 10 -1.13 -3.68 13.21
C LEU A 10 -0.01 -3.20 12.27
N GLU A 11 1.19 -3.71 12.48
CA GLU A 11 2.36 -3.37 11.66
C GLU A 11 2.26 -4.02 10.28
N CYS A 12 2.14 -3.20 9.25
CA CYS A 12 1.90 -3.61 7.86
C CYS A 12 3.19 -3.78 7.04
N SER A 13 4.36 -3.44 7.58
CA SER A 13 5.62 -3.67 6.86
C SER A 13 6.04 -5.15 6.85
N SER A 14 7.13 -5.43 6.14
CA SER A 14 7.76 -6.76 6.12
C SER A 14 8.30 -7.24 7.47
N ARG A 15 8.31 -6.37 8.50
CA ARG A 15 8.70 -6.69 9.88
C ARG A 15 7.51 -7.05 10.78
N GLY A 16 6.28 -6.81 10.32
CA GLY A 16 5.05 -7.18 11.02
C GLY A 16 4.27 -8.27 10.26
N ASP A 17 2.97 -8.04 10.05
CA ASP A 17 2.12 -8.94 9.29
C ASP A 17 2.38 -8.79 7.79
N LYS A 18 3.13 -9.76 7.24
CA LYS A 18 3.54 -9.78 5.84
C LYS A 18 2.37 -9.78 4.86
N ARG A 19 1.18 -10.20 5.27
CA ARG A 19 -0.02 -10.19 4.40
C ARG A 19 -0.42 -8.76 4.00
N PHE A 20 -0.03 -7.76 4.80
CA PHE A 20 -0.25 -6.34 4.56
C PHE A 20 0.99 -5.61 4.03
N SER A 21 2.05 -6.34 3.69
CA SER A 21 3.27 -5.77 3.12
C SER A 21 3.23 -5.81 1.60
N ALA A 22 3.47 -4.67 0.96
CA ALA A 22 3.52 -4.56 -0.50
C ALA A 22 4.60 -5.47 -1.16
N PHE A 23 5.62 -5.90 -0.40
CA PHE A 23 6.63 -6.86 -0.86
C PHE A 23 6.12 -8.31 -0.96
N TYR A 24 5.02 -8.64 -0.28
CA TYR A 24 4.52 -10.01 -0.16
C TYR A 24 3.12 -10.17 -0.77
N ALA A 25 2.28 -9.14 -0.67
CA ALA A 25 0.97 -9.08 -1.32
C ALA A 25 1.13 -9.16 -2.84
N ARG A 26 0.57 -10.19 -3.47
CA ARG A 26 0.73 -10.49 -4.90
C ARG A 26 -0.60 -10.39 -5.64
N ILE A 27 -0.54 -9.78 -6.82
CA ILE A 27 -1.65 -9.67 -7.77
C ILE A 27 -1.09 -10.08 -9.13
N ASN A 28 -1.77 -11.00 -9.82
CA ASN A 28 -1.31 -11.53 -11.12
C ASN A 28 0.15 -12.01 -11.10
N GLY A 29 0.56 -12.69 -10.02
CA GLY A 29 1.89 -13.27 -9.86
C GLY A 29 3.02 -12.29 -9.48
N ARG A 30 2.75 -10.98 -9.38
CA ARG A 30 3.75 -9.96 -8.99
C ARG A 30 3.36 -9.26 -7.72
N SER A 31 4.33 -8.88 -6.90
CA SER A 31 4.06 -8.12 -5.69
C SER A 31 3.57 -6.69 -6.01
N ILE A 32 2.80 -6.09 -5.10
CA ILE A 32 2.35 -4.69 -5.24
C ILE A 32 3.55 -3.74 -5.36
N GLU A 33 4.62 -3.96 -4.59
CA GLU A 33 5.85 -3.16 -4.65
C GLU A 33 6.51 -3.26 -6.04
N GLU A 34 6.62 -4.46 -6.61
CA GLU A 34 7.21 -4.63 -7.94
C GLU A 34 6.42 -3.88 -9.01
N GLN A 35 5.09 -4.00 -8.98
CA GLN A 35 4.21 -3.32 -9.94
C GLN A 35 4.28 -1.79 -9.79
N TYR A 36 4.26 -1.29 -8.55
CA TYR A 36 4.39 0.13 -8.26
C TYR A 36 5.72 0.72 -8.70
N GLN A 37 6.84 0.04 -8.39
CA GLN A 37 8.16 0.54 -8.74
C GLN A 37 8.41 0.47 -10.26
N ALA A 38 7.89 -0.55 -10.94
CA ALA A 38 7.99 -0.69 -12.39
C ALA A 38 7.17 0.37 -13.15
N ALA A 39 6.07 0.86 -12.57
CA ALA A 39 5.21 1.88 -13.20
C ALA A 39 5.80 3.29 -13.19
N LYS A 40 6.89 3.52 -12.44
CA LYS A 40 7.55 4.83 -12.41
C LYS A 40 8.14 5.17 -13.77
N VAL A 41 7.93 6.41 -14.18
CA VAL A 41 8.57 7.06 -15.31
C VAL A 41 9.57 8.08 -14.75
N PHE A 42 10.79 8.07 -15.27
CA PHE A 42 11.84 9.00 -14.85
C PHE A 42 12.03 10.12 -15.89
N THR A 43 12.82 11.13 -15.53
CA THR A 43 13.07 12.31 -16.38
C THR A 43 13.73 11.97 -17.72
N ASP A 44 14.47 10.87 -17.78
CA ASP A 44 15.08 10.31 -18.99
C ASP A 44 14.12 9.44 -19.82
N GLY A 45 12.84 9.36 -19.41
CA GLY A 45 11.82 8.51 -20.03
C GLY A 45 11.91 7.03 -19.63
N SER A 46 12.90 6.62 -18.83
CA SER A 46 13.02 5.22 -18.43
C SER A 46 11.85 4.76 -17.55
N THR A 47 11.41 3.51 -17.77
CA THR A 47 10.31 2.87 -17.02
C THR A 47 10.48 1.34 -17.02
N GLY A 48 9.64 0.60 -16.29
CA GLY A 48 9.71 -0.86 -16.22
C GLY A 48 10.94 -1.40 -15.49
N LEU A 49 11.62 -0.54 -14.71
CA LEU A 49 12.84 -0.92 -14.02
C LEU A 49 12.56 -1.89 -12.87
N HIS A 50 13.48 -2.82 -12.65
CA HIS A 50 13.47 -3.66 -11.45
C HIS A 50 13.41 -2.79 -10.20
N TRP A 51 12.63 -3.20 -9.19
CA TRP A 51 12.29 -2.36 -8.03
C TRP A 51 13.51 -1.76 -7.32
N ARG A 52 14.63 -2.50 -7.22
CA ARG A 52 15.90 -2.01 -6.65
C ARG A 52 16.49 -0.79 -7.38
N LYS A 53 16.28 -0.69 -8.70
CA LYS A 53 16.77 0.43 -9.52
C LYS A 53 15.81 1.63 -9.53
N ALA A 54 14.53 1.40 -9.21
CA ALA A 54 13.50 2.44 -9.20
C ALA A 54 13.25 3.03 -7.81
N LYS A 55 13.47 2.24 -6.75
CA LYS A 55 13.26 2.66 -5.36
C LYS A 55 14.19 3.83 -5.00
N GLY A 56 13.64 4.81 -4.28
CA GLY A 56 14.37 6.01 -3.86
C GLY A 56 14.53 7.10 -4.93
N ARG A 57 14.23 6.80 -6.21
CA ARG A 57 14.24 7.80 -7.29
C ARG A 57 12.90 8.51 -7.41
N LYS A 58 12.94 9.79 -7.80
CA LYS A 58 11.76 10.62 -8.06
C LYS A 58 11.21 10.32 -9.45
N ALA A 59 9.94 9.92 -9.51
CA ALA A 59 9.22 9.71 -10.76
C ALA A 59 8.54 11.01 -11.22
N THR A 60 8.39 11.19 -12.53
CA THR A 60 7.64 12.30 -13.12
C THR A 60 6.12 12.06 -13.03
N ASN A 61 5.68 10.81 -13.07
CA ASN A 61 4.30 10.35 -12.98
C ASN A 61 3.90 9.90 -11.55
N ALA A 62 4.30 10.67 -10.53
CA ALA A 62 4.12 10.28 -9.14
C ALA A 62 2.64 10.10 -8.74
N ALA A 63 1.73 10.91 -9.31
CA ALA A 63 0.30 10.84 -9.03
C ALA A 63 -0.32 9.55 -9.59
N GLU A 64 0.06 9.17 -10.81
CA GLU A 64 -0.37 7.95 -11.48
C GLU A 64 0.15 6.71 -10.73
N CYS A 65 1.40 6.76 -10.25
CA CYS A 65 1.97 5.69 -9.42
C CYS A 65 1.20 5.53 -8.11
N ALA A 66 0.81 6.64 -7.46
CA ALA A 66 0.01 6.61 -6.23
C ALA A 66 -1.40 6.02 -6.48
N ALA A 67 -2.06 6.43 -7.56
CA ALA A 67 -3.35 5.89 -7.97
C ALA A 67 -3.28 4.39 -8.29
N LEU A 68 -2.22 3.95 -8.98
CA LEU A 68 -1.96 2.54 -9.22
C LEU A 68 -1.79 1.77 -7.92
N TYR A 69 -0.97 2.29 -7.00
CA TYR A 69 -0.71 1.65 -5.70
C TYR A 69 -2.01 1.43 -4.90
N GLU A 70 -2.87 2.44 -4.86
CA GLU A 70 -4.19 2.34 -4.21
C GLU A 70 -5.07 1.30 -4.91
N ARG A 71 -5.15 1.32 -6.25
CA ARG A 71 -5.94 0.36 -7.03
C ARG A 71 -5.49 -1.09 -6.78
N LEU A 72 -4.18 -1.33 -6.74
CA LEU A 72 -3.63 -2.65 -6.44
C LEU A 72 -4.04 -3.11 -5.03
N TRP A 73 -3.91 -2.26 -4.02
CA TRP A 73 -4.38 -2.62 -2.67
C TRP A 73 -5.88 -2.90 -2.61
N ARG A 74 -6.70 -2.13 -3.32
CA ARG A 74 -8.14 -2.39 -3.41
C ARG A 74 -8.45 -3.75 -4.02
N GLN A 75 -7.80 -4.06 -5.15
CA GLN A 75 -7.93 -5.36 -5.79
C GLN A 75 -7.51 -6.49 -4.84
N TYR A 76 -6.33 -6.38 -4.23
CA TYR A 76 -5.82 -7.40 -3.30
C TYR A 76 -6.78 -7.62 -2.12
N ILE A 77 -7.28 -6.55 -1.49
CA ILE A 77 -8.23 -6.70 -0.38
C ILE A 77 -9.58 -7.26 -0.85
N SER A 78 -10.03 -6.95 -2.06
CA SER A 78 -11.25 -7.55 -2.61
C SER A 78 -11.13 -9.05 -2.93
N GLU A 79 -9.92 -9.50 -3.31
CA GLU A 79 -9.60 -10.92 -3.54
C GLU A 79 -9.37 -11.68 -2.22
N HIS A 80 -9.17 -10.95 -1.11
CA HIS A 80 -8.85 -11.48 0.22
C HIS A 80 -9.78 -10.89 1.31
N PRO A 81 -11.09 -11.21 1.29
CA PRO A 81 -12.06 -10.65 2.24
C PRO A 81 -11.71 -10.93 3.72
N GLU A 82 -11.03 -12.03 4.02
CA GLU A 82 -10.53 -12.35 5.36
C GLU A 82 -9.54 -11.30 5.88
N LEU A 83 -8.78 -10.65 5.00
CA LEU A 83 -7.86 -9.59 5.36
C LEU A 83 -8.59 -8.28 5.64
N LEU A 84 -9.70 -8.02 4.95
CA LEU A 84 -10.55 -6.87 5.26
C LEU A 84 -11.12 -6.97 6.69
N ASP A 85 -11.52 -8.16 7.12
CA ASP A 85 -12.00 -8.39 8.49
C ASP A 85 -10.92 -8.11 9.54
N VAL A 86 -9.67 -8.49 9.25
CA VAL A 86 -8.51 -8.15 10.11
C VAL A 86 -8.32 -6.63 10.19
N LEU A 87 -8.38 -5.93 9.06
CA LEU A 87 -8.27 -4.47 9.03
C LEU A 87 -9.40 -3.79 9.82
N LYS A 88 -10.64 -4.26 9.68
CA LYS A 88 -11.80 -3.71 10.40
C LYS A 88 -11.63 -3.85 11.93
N LYS A 89 -11.12 -4.99 12.38
CA LYS A 89 -10.84 -5.28 13.80
C LYS A 89 -9.64 -4.51 14.36
N ALA A 90 -8.70 -4.08 13.53
CA ALA A 90 -7.54 -3.33 13.99
C ALA A 90 -7.92 -1.93 14.51
N SER A 91 -7.44 -1.59 15.70
CA SER A 91 -7.58 -0.25 16.30
C SER A 91 -6.75 0.82 15.57
N GLY A 92 -5.66 0.40 14.93
CA GLY A 92 -4.79 1.24 14.13
C GLY A 92 -3.82 0.41 13.29
N LEU A 93 -3.21 1.06 12.30
CA LEU A 93 -2.18 0.48 11.43
C LEU A 93 -0.89 1.28 11.53
N SER A 94 0.24 0.60 11.39
CA SER A 94 1.56 1.25 11.30
C SER A 94 2.36 0.72 10.12
N ASP A 95 3.24 1.56 9.61
CA ASP A 95 4.34 1.16 8.74
C ASP A 95 5.64 1.77 9.28
N MET A 96 6.50 0.92 9.84
CA MET A 96 7.75 1.38 10.44
C MET A 96 8.71 2.04 9.44
N PHE A 97 8.63 1.69 8.15
CA PHE A 97 9.48 2.23 7.08
C PHE A 97 8.89 3.49 6.43
N ALA A 98 7.61 3.78 6.64
CA ALA A 98 6.96 4.96 6.06
C ALA A 98 7.54 6.27 6.61
N ARG A 99 7.58 7.27 5.73
CA ARG A 99 7.97 8.66 6.00
C ARG A 99 6.87 9.63 5.57
N PRO A 100 6.73 10.81 6.20
CA PRO A 100 5.78 11.83 5.75
C PRO A 100 5.91 12.12 4.25
N GLY A 101 4.78 12.19 3.55
CA GLY A 101 4.72 12.43 2.10
C GLY A 101 4.98 11.20 1.21
N SER A 102 5.27 10.02 1.79
CA SER A 102 5.44 8.78 1.02
C SER A 102 4.12 8.04 0.78
N VAL A 103 3.96 7.47 -0.42
CA VAL A 103 2.96 6.42 -0.69
C VAL A 103 3.34 5.18 0.13
N ASN A 104 2.45 4.69 0.98
CA ASN A 104 2.72 3.59 1.90
C ASN A 104 1.48 2.72 2.19
N GLN A 105 1.71 1.46 2.59
CA GLN A 105 0.63 0.50 2.82
C GLN A 105 -0.28 0.88 3.99
N ALA A 106 0.26 1.38 5.11
CA ALA A 106 -0.55 1.68 6.29
C ALA A 106 -1.60 2.77 6.00
N ALA A 107 -1.21 3.84 5.30
CA ALA A 107 -2.14 4.90 4.88
C ALA A 107 -3.23 4.37 3.94
N THR A 108 -2.81 3.59 2.93
CA THR A 108 -3.71 3.07 1.88
C THR A 108 -4.72 2.09 2.46
N LEU A 109 -4.25 1.14 3.28
CA LEU A 109 -5.10 0.16 3.96
C LEU A 109 -6.03 0.80 4.98
N TRP A 110 -5.58 1.84 5.69
CA TRP A 110 -6.43 2.59 6.61
C TRP A 110 -7.57 3.30 5.87
N LYS A 111 -7.28 3.91 4.71
CA LYS A 111 -8.30 4.51 3.84
C LYS A 111 -9.34 3.47 3.40
N ILE A 112 -8.89 2.34 2.85
CA ILE A 112 -9.78 1.24 2.42
C ILE A 112 -10.64 0.75 3.59
N ARG A 113 -10.05 0.56 4.78
CA ARG A 113 -10.79 0.21 6.00
C ARG A 113 -11.89 1.22 6.32
N CYS A 114 -11.58 2.51 6.36
CA CYS A 114 -12.55 3.54 6.72
C CYS A 114 -13.75 3.56 5.77
N GLU A 115 -13.54 3.45 4.47
CA GLU A 115 -14.61 3.40 3.46
C GLU A 115 -15.56 2.21 3.64
N GLN A 116 -15.08 1.12 4.24
CA GLN A 116 -15.86 -0.10 4.49
C GLN A 116 -16.55 -0.12 5.86
N VAL A 117 -16.24 0.85 6.72
CA VAL A 117 -16.79 0.96 8.09
C VAL A 117 -17.75 2.14 8.22
N VAL A 118 -17.71 3.12 7.31
CA VAL A 118 -18.75 4.17 7.25
C VAL A 118 -20.07 3.51 6.82
N PRO A 119 -21.14 3.61 7.64
CA PRO A 119 -22.46 3.18 7.20
C PRO A 119 -22.87 4.07 6.03
N ILE A 120 -23.28 3.45 4.92
CA ILE A 120 -23.99 4.16 3.86
C ILE A 120 -25.30 4.63 4.49
N THR A 121 -25.35 5.88 4.95
CA THR A 121 -26.63 6.58 5.10
C THR A 121 -27.16 6.79 3.69
N CYS A 122 -28.13 5.95 3.30
CA CYS A 122 -29.06 6.24 2.22
C CYS A 122 -29.92 7.45 2.56
#